data_AF-A0A964DNW2-F1
#
_entry.id   AF-A0A964DNW2-F1
#
_cell.length_a   1.000
_cell.length_b   1.000
_cell.length_c   1.000
_cell.angle_alpha   90.00
_cell.angle_beta   90.00
_cell.angle_gamma   90.00
#
_symmetry.space_group_name_H-M   'P 1'
#
loop_
_entity.id
_entity.type
_entity.pdbx_description
1 polymer ?
#
loop_
_entity_poly.entity_id
_entity_poly.type
_entity_poly.pdbx_seq_one_letter_code
_entity_poly.pdbx_strand_id
1 'polypeptide(L)'
;MTDEPATKHVPGASRRKFLKGSAALGAGVIAAGTARAEGPDPLITEVQDWANAFGDAVDAAPYGTPIHFESHVVRRNVEWLTESPVSSINFTPIHALEGTITPQGCAFERHHSGAIELSKSDYRLMI
;
A
#
# COMPACT_ATOMS: atom_id res chain seq x y z
N MET A 1 -0.38 -92.45 -12.18
CA MET A 1 -0.32 -91.86 -10.84
C MET A 1 0.63 -90.66 -10.90
N THR A 2 0.14 -89.51 -11.32
CA THR A 2 0.81 -88.20 -11.18
C THR A 2 -0.28 -87.14 -11.22
N ASP A 3 -0.73 -86.73 -10.04
CA ASP A 3 -1.50 -85.50 -9.82
C ASP A 3 -0.56 -84.29 -9.91
N GLU A 4 -0.94 -83.24 -10.63
CA GLU A 4 -0.39 -81.88 -10.48
C GLU A 4 -1.46 -80.92 -9.93
N PRO A 5 -1.08 -79.94 -9.08
CA PRO A 5 -2.03 -79.19 -8.27
C PRO A 5 -2.64 -77.98 -9.01
N ALA A 6 -3.94 -77.79 -8.84
CA ALA A 6 -4.67 -76.64 -9.37
C ALA A 6 -4.26 -75.33 -8.68
N THR A 7 -3.87 -74.32 -9.48
CA THR A 7 -3.60 -72.96 -9.02
C THR A 7 -4.90 -72.19 -8.76
N LYS A 8 -5.10 -71.72 -7.53
CA LYS A 8 -6.23 -70.86 -7.14
C LYS A 8 -6.04 -69.44 -7.68
N HIS A 9 -6.98 -68.97 -8.50
CA HIS A 9 -7.01 -67.60 -9.00
C HIS A 9 -7.62 -66.66 -7.93
N VAL A 10 -6.87 -65.66 -7.48
CA VAL A 10 -7.36 -64.59 -6.60
C VAL A 10 -8.03 -63.51 -7.47
N PRO A 11 -9.31 -63.15 -7.26
CA PRO A 11 -9.98 -62.16 -8.10
C PRO A 11 -9.38 -60.76 -7.86
N GLY A 12 -8.70 -60.21 -8.86
CA GLY A 12 -8.27 -58.81 -8.87
C GLY A 12 -9.47 -57.84 -8.92
N ALA A 13 -9.37 -56.73 -8.19
CA ALA A 13 -10.42 -55.71 -8.16
C ALA A 13 -10.76 -55.23 -9.58
N SER A 14 -12.05 -55.30 -9.96
CA SER A 14 -12.45 -55.04 -11.35
C SER A 14 -12.49 -53.53 -11.68
N ARG A 15 -12.10 -53.19 -12.92
CA ARG A 15 -12.19 -51.83 -13.49
C ARG A 15 -13.56 -51.17 -13.30
N ARG A 16 -14.63 -51.98 -13.20
CA ARG A 16 -16.00 -51.51 -12.93
C ARG A 16 -16.17 -50.94 -11.52
N LYS A 17 -15.48 -51.48 -10.51
CA LYS A 17 -15.46 -50.91 -9.15
C LYS A 17 -14.72 -49.58 -9.12
N PHE A 18 -13.60 -49.47 -9.84
CA PHE A 18 -12.85 -48.22 -9.99
C PHE A 18 -13.71 -47.13 -10.65
N LEU A 19 -14.34 -47.44 -11.79
CA LEU A 19 -15.20 -46.48 -12.50
C LEU A 19 -16.43 -46.04 -11.70
N LYS A 20 -17.04 -46.95 -10.93
CA LYS A 20 -18.14 -46.59 -10.01
C LYS A 20 -17.66 -45.73 -8.84
N GLY A 21 -16.45 -45.96 -8.33
CA GLY A 21 -15.85 -45.13 -7.27
C GLY A 21 -15.55 -43.69 -7.74
N SER A 22 -15.08 -43.53 -8.98
CA SER A 22 -14.83 -42.20 -9.57
C SER A 22 -16.11 -41.41 -9.83
N ALA A 23 -17.23 -42.06 -10.15
CA ALA A 23 -18.52 -41.38 -10.33
C ALA A 23 -19.05 -40.79 -9.01
N ALA A 24 -18.83 -41.47 -7.88
CA ALA A 24 -19.23 -40.98 -6.56
C ALA A 24 -18.39 -39.76 -6.10
N LEU A 25 -17.13 -39.67 -6.53
CA LEU A 25 -16.27 -38.50 -6.30
C LEU A 25 -16.67 -37.31 -7.19
N GLY A 26 -17.12 -37.55 -8.44
CA GLY A 26 -17.49 -36.50 -9.38
C GLY A 26 -18.70 -35.64 -8.97
N ALA A 27 -19.67 -36.22 -8.25
CA ALA A 27 -20.82 -35.47 -7.73
C ALA A 27 -20.49 -34.63 -6.48
N GLY A 28 -19.40 -34.94 -5.77
CA GLY A 28 -19.01 -34.25 -4.54
C GLY A 28 -18.13 -33.01 -4.75
N VAL A 29 -17.55 -32.81 -5.94
CA VAL A 29 -16.60 -31.70 -6.18
C VAL A 29 -17.28 -30.37 -6.52
N ILE A 30 -18.56 -30.35 -6.87
CA ILE A 30 -19.28 -29.10 -7.21
C ILE A 30 -19.52 -28.24 -5.94
N ALA A 31 -19.42 -28.83 -4.74
CA ALA A 31 -19.49 -28.11 -3.47
C ALA A 31 -18.13 -27.56 -2.98
N ALA A 32 -17.03 -27.80 -3.71
CA ALA A 32 -15.78 -27.08 -3.46
C ALA A 32 -15.97 -25.66 -3.98
N GLY A 33 -16.24 -24.74 -3.05
CA GLY A 33 -16.65 -23.36 -3.32
C GLY A 33 -15.99 -22.76 -4.56
N THR A 34 -16.82 -22.33 -5.50
CA THR A 34 -16.37 -21.48 -6.61
C THR A 34 -15.66 -20.29 -5.98
N ALA A 35 -14.34 -20.20 -6.15
CA ALA A 35 -13.63 -18.96 -5.91
C ALA A 35 -14.27 -17.94 -6.86
N ARG A 36 -15.13 -17.06 -6.33
CA ARG A 36 -15.58 -15.90 -7.07
C ARG A 36 -14.36 -15.00 -7.17
N ALA A 37 -13.78 -14.93 -8.36
CA ALA A 37 -12.95 -13.78 -8.68
C ALA A 37 -13.78 -12.54 -8.36
N GLU A 38 -13.18 -11.57 -7.66
CA GLU A 38 -13.76 -10.23 -7.65
C GLU A 38 -14.03 -9.83 -9.10
N GLY A 39 -15.20 -9.24 -9.35
CA GLY A 39 -15.53 -8.74 -10.68
C GLY A 39 -14.48 -7.74 -11.16
N PRO A 40 -14.47 -7.39 -12.47
CA PRO A 40 -13.55 -6.39 -12.97
C PRO A 40 -13.63 -5.10 -12.16
N ASP A 41 -12.49 -4.53 -11.79
CA ASP A 41 -12.41 -3.28 -11.01
C ASP A 41 -12.98 -2.11 -11.84
N PRO A 42 -14.06 -1.43 -11.38
CA PRO A 42 -14.65 -0.30 -12.09
C PRO A 42 -13.68 0.87 -12.32
N LEU A 43 -12.68 1.07 -11.45
CA LEU A 43 -11.64 2.09 -11.66
C LEU A 43 -10.82 1.83 -12.93
N ILE A 44 -10.85 0.59 -13.44
CA ILE A 44 -10.19 0.16 -14.67
C ILE A 44 -11.18 0.09 -15.83
N THR A 45 -12.35 -0.52 -15.63
CA THR A 45 -13.28 -0.82 -16.73
C THR A 45 -14.19 0.33 -17.12
N GLU A 46 -14.33 1.36 -16.27
CA GLU A 46 -15.17 2.53 -16.52
C GLU A 46 -14.32 3.80 -16.66
N VAL A 47 -14.77 4.74 -17.51
CA VAL A 47 -14.06 6.01 -17.72
C VAL A 47 -14.23 6.90 -16.50
N GLN A 48 -13.12 7.37 -15.95
CA GLN A 48 -13.07 8.22 -14.77
C GLN A 48 -13.11 9.71 -15.15
N ASP A 49 -13.56 10.57 -14.25
CA ASP A 49 -13.70 12.02 -14.51
C ASP A 49 -12.36 12.65 -14.93
N TRP A 50 -11.25 12.29 -14.28
CA TRP A 50 -9.91 12.79 -14.60
C TRP A 50 -9.37 12.31 -15.96
N ALA A 51 -10.04 11.35 -16.61
CA ALA A 51 -9.72 10.90 -17.96
C ALA A 51 -10.58 11.59 -19.04
N ASN A 52 -11.58 12.40 -18.66
CA ASN A 52 -12.52 13.04 -19.60
C ASN A 52 -12.71 14.56 -19.37
N ALA A 53 -12.36 15.09 -18.19
CA ALA A 53 -12.49 16.50 -17.85
C ALA A 53 -11.12 17.19 -17.67
N PHE A 54 -11.11 18.53 -17.78
CA PHE A 54 -9.93 19.32 -17.45
C PHE A 54 -9.73 19.42 -15.93
N GLY A 55 -8.47 19.37 -15.50
CA GLY A 55 -8.06 19.75 -14.15
C GLY A 55 -7.80 21.25 -14.03
N ASP A 56 -7.03 21.63 -13.00
CA ASP A 56 -6.63 23.01 -12.77
C ASP A 56 -5.77 23.57 -13.92
N ALA A 57 -5.92 24.87 -14.17
CA ALA A 57 -5.09 25.59 -15.13
C ALA A 57 -3.64 25.74 -14.65
N VAL A 58 -2.72 25.98 -15.58
CA VAL A 58 -1.28 26.09 -15.30
C VAL A 58 -0.89 27.26 -14.38
N ASP A 59 -1.76 28.26 -14.24
CA ASP A 59 -1.59 29.46 -13.41
C ASP A 59 -2.39 29.41 -12.09
N ALA A 60 -3.02 28.27 -11.77
CA ALA A 60 -3.84 28.10 -10.57
C ALA A 60 -3.05 28.23 -9.26
N ALA A 61 -1.75 27.86 -9.27
CA ALA A 61 -0.88 27.89 -8.09
C ALA A 61 0.51 28.46 -8.42
N PRO A 62 0.72 29.78 -8.34
CA PRO A 62 2.02 30.41 -8.62
C PRO A 62 3.18 29.90 -7.75
N TYR A 63 2.87 29.39 -6.54
CA TYR A 63 3.80 28.62 -5.71
C TYR A 63 3.06 27.39 -5.18
N GLY A 64 3.47 26.20 -5.63
CA GLY A 64 2.76 24.96 -5.32
C GLY A 64 2.89 24.50 -3.87
N THR A 65 1.93 23.68 -3.45
CA THR A 65 1.92 22.94 -2.18
C THR A 65 1.63 21.46 -2.44
N PRO A 66 1.94 20.55 -1.51
CA PRO A 66 1.52 19.15 -1.64
C PRO A 66 0.01 19.00 -1.81
N ILE A 67 -0.41 17.92 -2.49
CA ILE A 67 -1.83 17.56 -2.61
C ILE A 67 -2.41 17.24 -1.23
N HIS A 68 -3.70 17.52 -1.01
CA HIS A 68 -4.34 17.38 0.30
C HIS A 68 -4.33 15.95 0.88
N PHE A 69 -4.23 14.91 0.03
CA PHE A 69 -4.07 13.52 0.47
C PHE A 69 -2.75 13.29 1.25
N GLU A 70 -1.73 14.12 1.02
CA GLU A 70 -0.43 14.10 1.70
C GLU A 70 -0.38 15.05 2.91
N SER A 71 -1.53 15.48 3.44
CA SER A 71 -1.62 16.40 4.59
C SER A 71 -0.96 15.89 5.88
N HIS A 72 -0.65 14.60 5.95
CA HIS A 72 0.06 14.00 7.07
C HIS A 72 1.59 14.22 7.01
N VAL A 73 2.14 14.57 5.84
CA VAL A 73 3.58 14.81 5.60
C VAL A 73 3.95 16.24 5.99
N VAL A 74 3.80 16.54 7.29
CA VAL A 74 4.02 17.86 7.89
C VAL A 74 4.90 17.79 9.12
N ARG A 75 5.46 18.92 9.55
CA ARG A 75 6.18 19.04 10.82
C ARG A 75 5.26 18.69 11.99
N ARG A 76 5.81 18.05 13.02
CA ARG A 76 5.10 17.80 14.29
C ARG A 76 5.88 18.38 15.46
N ASN A 77 5.17 18.99 16.41
CA ASN A 77 5.72 19.44 17.68
C ASN A 77 5.34 18.45 18.77
N VAL A 78 6.22 18.27 19.77
CA VAL A 78 5.94 17.49 20.96
C VAL A 78 6.02 18.45 22.15
N GLU A 79 4.85 18.96 22.55
CA GLU A 79 4.73 20.13 23.42
C GLU A 79 5.45 19.98 24.77
N TRP A 80 5.51 18.77 25.33
CA TRP A 80 6.11 18.53 26.64
C TRP A 80 7.64 18.51 26.64
N LEU A 81 8.31 18.50 25.47
CA LEU A 81 9.77 18.43 25.40
C LEU A 81 10.45 19.72 25.87
N THR A 82 9.77 20.87 25.78
CA THR A 82 10.34 22.16 26.15
C THR A 82 9.32 23.02 26.87
N GLU A 83 9.80 24.03 27.59
CA GLU A 83 8.97 24.95 28.36
C GLU A 83 8.18 25.93 27.47
N SER A 84 8.72 26.27 26.29
CA SER A 84 8.16 27.32 25.44
C SER A 84 8.32 27.01 23.95
N PRO A 85 7.27 27.21 23.12
CA PRO A 85 7.31 26.85 21.70
C PRO A 85 8.31 27.68 20.87
N VAL A 86 8.64 28.90 21.30
CA VAL A 86 9.65 29.73 20.61
C VAL A 86 11.08 29.32 20.95
N SER A 87 11.26 28.53 22.01
CA SER A 87 12.51 27.90 22.40
C SER A 87 12.41 26.37 22.28
N SER A 88 11.86 25.87 21.18
CA SER A 88 11.52 24.46 20.98
C SER A 88 12.19 23.81 19.75
N ILE A 89 11.74 22.61 19.43
CA ILE A 89 12.07 21.75 18.30
C ILE A 89 10.75 21.21 17.70
N ASN A 90 10.66 21.14 16.37
CA ASN A 90 9.68 20.29 15.69
C ASN A 90 10.40 19.19 14.90
N PHE A 91 9.67 18.28 14.27
CA PHE A 91 10.26 17.09 13.64
C PHE A 91 9.84 16.95 12.18
N THR A 92 10.83 16.69 11.31
CA THR A 92 10.64 16.29 9.92
C THR A 92 9.83 14.99 9.86
N PRO A 93 8.85 14.84 8.94
CA PRO A 93 8.07 13.60 8.78
C PRO A 93 8.88 12.49 8.06
N ILE A 94 10.08 12.15 8.56
CA ILE A 94 11.02 11.20 7.90
C ILE A 94 10.43 9.81 7.64
N HIS A 95 9.37 9.43 8.34
CA HIS A 95 8.65 8.17 8.15
C HIS A 95 7.87 8.08 6.83
N ALA A 96 7.56 9.23 6.22
CA ALA A 96 6.80 9.34 4.98
C ALA A 96 7.63 9.93 3.83
N LEU A 97 8.93 10.19 4.06
CA LEU A 97 9.84 10.68 3.05
C LEU A 97 10.68 9.52 2.49
N GLU A 98 11.04 9.64 1.22
CA GLU A 98 11.92 8.70 0.52
C GLU A 98 13.14 9.43 -0.07
N GLY A 99 14.19 8.66 -0.34
CA GLY A 99 15.45 9.21 -0.83
C GLY A 99 16.22 9.99 0.24
N THR A 100 16.94 11.04 -0.18
CA THR A 100 17.89 11.76 0.71
C THR A 100 17.65 13.27 0.82
N ILE A 101 16.82 13.86 -0.04
CA ILE A 101 16.53 15.29 -0.04
C ILE A 101 15.24 15.54 0.74
N THR A 102 15.32 16.33 1.82
CA THR A 102 14.15 16.72 2.60
C THR A 102 13.48 17.96 1.99
N PRO A 103 12.17 17.95 1.69
CA PRO A 103 11.45 19.15 1.26
C PRO A 103 11.50 20.25 2.33
N GLN A 104 11.95 21.45 1.97
CA GLN A 104 12.18 22.56 2.90
C GLN A 104 10.92 23.04 3.62
N GLY A 105 9.73 22.79 3.06
CA GLY A 105 8.45 23.08 3.71
C GLY A 105 8.17 22.19 4.94
N CYS A 106 8.82 21.02 5.05
CA CYS A 106 8.63 20.09 6.16
C CYS A 106 9.94 19.65 6.85
N ALA A 107 11.11 20.17 6.45
CA ALA A 107 12.36 20.01 7.19
C ALA A 107 12.25 20.63 8.59
N PHE A 108 12.78 19.97 9.62
CA PHE A 108 12.62 20.37 11.02
C PHE A 108 13.15 21.78 11.33
N GLU A 109 12.65 22.37 12.41
CA GLU A 109 13.05 23.68 12.93
C GLU A 109 13.43 23.59 14.40
N ARG A 110 14.51 24.28 14.79
CA ARG A 110 14.89 24.51 16.20
C ARG A 110 15.18 25.99 16.37
N HIS A 111 14.45 26.65 17.27
CA HIS A 111 14.71 28.03 17.66
C HIS A 111 14.95 28.15 19.17
N HIS A 112 15.68 29.17 19.61
CA HIS A 112 15.80 29.53 21.03
C HIS A 112 15.00 30.81 21.38
N SER A 113 14.53 31.53 20.38
CA SER A 113 13.77 32.79 20.51
C SER A 113 12.85 33.04 19.29
N GLY A 114 12.33 31.98 18.68
CA GLY A 114 11.54 32.02 17.44
C GLY A 114 12.37 32.16 16.16
N ALA A 115 11.72 31.99 15.01
CA ALA A 115 12.28 32.32 13.70
C ALA A 115 12.13 33.83 13.47
N ILE A 116 13.24 34.53 13.26
CA ILE A 116 13.22 35.98 12.99
C ILE A 116 12.91 36.25 11.52
N GLU A 117 12.30 37.40 11.25
CA GLU A 117 12.23 37.97 9.91
C GLU A 117 13.37 38.97 9.74
N LEU A 118 14.24 38.75 8.75
CA LEU A 118 15.35 39.65 8.44
C LEU A 118 15.39 39.92 6.95
N SER A 119 15.13 41.17 6.56
CA SER A 119 15.19 41.57 5.17
C SER A 119 16.64 41.56 4.65
N LYS A 120 16.81 41.43 3.33
CA LYS A 120 18.13 41.50 2.70
C LYS A 120 18.81 42.86 2.94
N SER A 121 18.04 43.95 3.02
CA SER A 121 18.57 45.31 3.25
C SER A 121 19.08 45.53 4.67
N ASP A 122 18.56 44.78 5.65
CA ASP A 122 18.94 44.89 7.06
C ASP A 122 20.12 43.96 7.42
N TYR A 123 20.38 42.92 6.61
CA TYR A 123 21.44 41.95 6.86
C TYR A 123 22.83 42.60 6.95
N ARG A 124 23.54 42.38 8.07
CA ARG A 124 24.95 42.72 8.25
C ARG A 124 25.66 41.56 8.95
N LEU A 125 26.89 41.24 8.54
CA LEU A 125 27.77 40.26 9.18
C LEU A 125 29.07 40.95 9.58
N MET A 126 29.39 40.94 10.88
CA MET A 126 30.68 41.37 11.41
C MET A 126 31.63 40.17 11.44
N ILE A 127 32.88 40.36 11.01
CA ILE A 127 33.95 39.35 11.02
C ILE A 127 35.00 39.80 12.03
#